data_AF-A0AAD6SRP9-F1
#
_entry.id   AF-A0AAD6SRP9-F1
#
_cell.length_a   1.000
_cell.length_b   1.000
_cell.length_c   1.000
_cell.angle_alpha   90.00
_cell.angle_beta   90.00
_cell.angle_gamma   90.00
#
_symmetry.space_group_name_H-M   'P 1'
#
loop_
_entity.id
_entity.type
_entity.pdbx_description
1 polymer ?
#
loop_
_entity_poly.entity_id
_entity_poly.type
_entity_poly.pdbx_seq_one_letter_code
_entity_poly.pdbx_strand_id
1 'polypeptide(L)'
;MIWSLMSLDRKIDAFTPILPSTHSKSMLVVHMLCHGATIQLHHYLAKERVDSRTKNLAAARAIVDILAQTDIAKVGLIDPVLAPLWTSACLAFISEIEHQRREAEVVSVESLKQSVKSVIAAMEAFASQCRLMTAQLDAVRKAYAGAVEEE
;
A
#
# COMPACT_ATOMS: atom_id res chain seq x y z
N MET A 1 -13.60 21.45 -5.39
CA MET A 1 -13.08 20.21 -4.74
C MET A 1 -11.86 19.63 -5.48
N ILE A 2 -11.94 19.41 -6.81
CA ILE A 2 -10.86 18.82 -7.63
C ILE A 2 -9.52 19.59 -7.55
N TRP A 3 -9.54 20.93 -7.59
CA TRP A 3 -8.34 21.77 -7.49
C TRP A 3 -7.56 21.61 -6.18
N SER A 4 -8.24 21.31 -5.07
CA SER A 4 -7.60 21.09 -3.77
C SER A 4 -6.82 19.77 -3.77
N LEU A 5 -7.40 18.72 -4.37
CA LEU A 5 -6.79 17.40 -4.48
C LEU A 5 -5.53 17.44 -5.36
N MET A 6 -5.57 18.13 -6.49
CA MET A 6 -4.40 18.30 -7.36
C MET A 6 -3.26 19.10 -6.72
N SER A 7 -3.61 20.10 -5.89
CA SER A 7 -2.61 20.87 -5.13
C SER A 7 -1.93 20.01 -4.06
N LEU A 8 -2.69 19.13 -3.40
CA LEU A 8 -2.15 18.17 -2.43
C LEU A 8 -1.27 17.11 -3.11
N ASP A 9 -1.71 16.53 -4.23
CA ASP A 9 -0.94 15.57 -5.03
C ASP A 9 0.45 16.10 -5.36
N ARG A 10 0.50 17.32 -5.93
CA ARG A 10 1.76 17.99 -6.30
C ARG A 10 2.68 18.22 -5.10
N LYS A 11 2.12 18.54 -3.93
CA LYS A 11 2.92 18.74 -2.71
C LYS A 11 3.49 17.42 -2.21
N ILE A 12 2.73 16.32 -2.27
CA ILE A 12 3.21 14.98 -1.92
C ILE A 12 4.31 14.54 -2.89
N ASP A 13 4.11 14.72 -4.19
CA ASP A 13 5.09 14.39 -5.24
C ASP A 13 6.40 15.17 -5.07
N ALA A 14 6.34 16.44 -4.65
CA ALA A 14 7.54 17.25 -4.39
C ALA A 14 8.25 16.88 -3.08
N PHE A 15 7.49 16.43 -2.07
CA PHE A 15 8.02 16.15 -0.74
C PHE A 15 8.61 14.74 -0.60
N THR A 16 8.00 13.74 -1.23
CA THR A 16 8.42 12.34 -1.07
C THR A 16 9.89 12.08 -1.47
N PRO A 17 10.42 12.61 -2.59
CA PRO A 17 11.79 12.35 -3.03
C PRO A 17 12.87 12.97 -2.13
N ILE A 18 12.52 13.98 -1.33
CA ILE A 18 13.46 14.68 -0.44
C ILE A 18 13.47 14.09 0.99
N LEU A 19 12.66 13.05 1.24
CA LEU A 19 12.61 12.41 2.55
C LEU A 19 13.92 11.65 2.84
N PRO A 20 14.47 11.78 4.06
CA PRO A 20 15.57 10.93 4.52
C PRO A 20 15.21 9.43 4.51
N SER A 21 16.24 8.58 4.51
CA SER A 21 16.12 7.13 4.64
C SER A 21 15.35 6.69 5.90
N THR A 22 14.65 5.56 5.83
CA THR A 22 13.73 5.02 6.87
C THR A 22 14.42 4.40 8.10
N HIS A 23 15.59 4.90 8.48
CA HIS A 23 16.34 4.38 9.63
C HIS A 23 15.69 4.67 10.99
N SER A 24 14.72 5.59 11.05
CA SER A 24 13.95 5.89 12.24
C SER A 24 12.47 5.54 12.06
N LYS A 25 11.79 5.22 13.17
CA LYS A 25 10.35 4.91 13.18
C LYS A 25 9.51 6.06 12.62
N SER A 26 9.83 7.29 13.03
CA SER A 26 9.12 8.48 12.56
C SER A 26 9.30 8.66 11.05
N MET A 27 10.49 8.40 10.52
CA MET A 27 10.73 8.50 9.08
C MET A 27 9.97 7.41 8.32
N LEU A 28 9.95 6.17 8.82
CA LEU A 28 9.11 5.12 8.25
C LEU A 28 7.64 5.55 8.18
N VAL A 29 7.09 6.10 9.27
CA VAL A 29 5.71 6.59 9.30
C VAL A 29 5.48 7.71 8.28
N VAL A 30 6.40 8.66 8.14
CA VAL A 30 6.28 9.75 7.17
C VAL A 30 6.26 9.24 5.74
N HIS A 31 7.15 8.30 5.38
CA HIS A 31 7.14 7.66 4.06
C HIS A 31 5.81 6.93 3.80
N MET A 32 5.35 6.15 4.78
CA MET A 32 4.08 5.41 4.68
C MET A 32 2.89 6.35 4.53
N LEU A 33 2.89 7.50 5.22
CA LEU A 33 1.86 8.52 5.10
C LEU A 33 1.87 9.18 3.72
N CYS A 34 3.04 9.48 3.15
CA CYS A 34 3.13 10.08 1.82
C CYS A 34 2.56 9.14 0.76
N HIS A 35 3.02 7.89 0.72
CA HIS A 35 2.52 6.91 -0.24
C HIS A 35 1.06 6.53 0.01
N GLY A 36 0.65 6.39 1.27
CA GLY A 36 -0.74 6.14 1.63
C GLY A 36 -1.66 7.29 1.23
N ALA A 37 -1.20 8.54 1.35
CA ALA A 37 -1.96 9.70 0.88
C ALA A 37 -2.11 9.67 -0.65
N THR A 38 -1.07 9.34 -1.41
CA THR A 38 -1.17 9.13 -2.87
C THR A 38 -2.18 8.04 -3.21
N ILE A 39 -2.14 6.88 -2.53
CA ILE A 39 -3.10 5.79 -2.73
C ILE A 39 -4.53 6.29 -2.49
N GLN A 40 -4.77 6.94 -1.35
CA GLN A 40 -6.10 7.45 -0.98
C GLN A 40 -6.62 8.49 -1.97
N LEU A 41 -5.74 9.36 -2.47
CA LEU A 41 -6.09 10.42 -3.42
C LEU A 41 -6.50 9.85 -4.78
N HIS A 42 -5.82 8.80 -5.23
CA HIS A 42 -6.04 8.19 -6.54
C HIS A 42 -7.00 6.99 -6.51
N HIS A 43 -7.36 6.45 -5.34
CA HIS A 43 -8.18 5.25 -5.21
C HIS A 43 -9.50 5.31 -5.99
N TYR A 44 -10.27 6.39 -5.81
CA TYR A 44 -11.55 6.54 -6.50
C TYR A 44 -11.40 6.76 -8.01
N LEU A 45 -10.33 7.44 -8.42
CA LEU A 45 -10.08 7.77 -9.82
C LEU A 45 -9.43 6.62 -10.60
N ALA A 46 -8.82 5.65 -9.92
CA ALA A 46 -8.10 4.53 -10.54
C ALA A 46 -9.01 3.59 -11.35
N LYS A 47 -10.32 3.57 -11.07
CA LYS A 47 -11.30 2.80 -11.86
C LYS A 47 -11.51 3.37 -13.25
N GLU A 48 -11.40 4.69 -13.38
CA GLU A 48 -11.75 5.42 -14.61
C GLU A 48 -10.52 5.95 -15.37
N ARG A 49 -9.40 6.18 -14.67
CA ARG A 49 -8.21 6.82 -15.23
C ARG A 49 -6.98 5.96 -15.07
N VAL A 50 -6.35 5.64 -16.20
CA VAL A 50 -5.10 4.87 -16.26
C VAL A 50 -4.01 5.54 -15.44
N ASP A 51 -3.81 6.86 -15.59
CA ASP A 51 -2.78 7.60 -14.84
C ASP A 51 -2.94 7.47 -13.31
N SER A 52 -4.18 7.54 -12.82
CA SER A 52 -4.48 7.37 -11.39
C SER A 52 -4.22 5.94 -10.93
N ARG A 53 -4.54 4.95 -11.76
CA ARG A 53 -4.25 3.55 -11.47
C ARG A 53 -2.74 3.29 -11.41
N THR A 54 -1.98 3.81 -12.38
CA THR A 54 -0.52 3.72 -12.40
C THR A 54 0.10 4.39 -11.17
N LYS A 55 -0.35 5.60 -10.80
CA LYS A 55 0.12 6.30 -9.59
C LYS A 55 -0.20 5.52 -8.31
N ASN A 56 -1.42 4.99 -8.20
CA ASN A 56 -1.85 4.21 -7.06
C ASN A 56 -0.98 2.94 -6.89
N LEU A 57 -0.76 2.21 -7.98
CA LEU A 57 0.07 1.01 -7.99
C LEU A 57 1.54 1.32 -7.70
N ALA A 58 2.08 2.40 -8.26
CA ALA A 58 3.45 2.84 -7.99
C ALA A 58 3.66 3.19 -6.51
N ALA A 59 2.70 3.88 -5.88
CA ALA A 59 2.76 4.18 -4.46
C ALA A 59 2.68 2.91 -3.58
N ALA A 60 1.83 1.94 -3.95
CA ALA A 60 1.76 0.66 -3.26
C ALA A 60 3.08 -0.14 -3.40
N ARG A 61 3.71 -0.14 -4.57
CA ARG A 61 5.04 -0.76 -4.79
C ARG A 61 6.13 -0.10 -3.94
N ALA A 62 6.14 1.22 -3.87
CA ALA A 62 7.10 1.95 -3.03
C ALA A 62 6.98 1.55 -1.54
N ILE A 63 5.75 1.33 -1.04
CA ILE A 63 5.55 0.80 0.32
C ILE A 63 6.22 -0.56 0.49
N VAL A 64 6.07 -1.48 -0.47
CA VAL A 64 6.73 -2.80 -0.43
C VAL A 64 8.24 -2.66 -0.45
N ASP A 65 8.78 -1.81 -1.31
CA ASP A 65 10.23 -1.58 -1.41
C ASP A 65 10.81 -1.01 -0.11
N ILE A 66 10.09 -0.09 0.53
CA ILE A 66 10.48 0.45 1.84
C ILE A 66 10.44 -0.64 2.90
N LEU A 67 9.39 -1.47 2.94
CA LEU A 67 9.29 -2.58 3.89
C LEU A 67 10.43 -3.59 3.71
N ALA A 68 10.83 -3.88 2.46
CA ALA A 68 11.94 -4.77 2.16
C ALA A 68 13.31 -4.22 2.61
N GLN A 69 13.47 -2.89 2.61
CA GLN A 69 14.71 -2.21 3.03
C GLN A 69 14.74 -1.89 4.52
N THR A 70 13.60 -1.97 5.21
CA THR A 70 13.48 -1.61 6.62
C THR A 70 13.73 -2.83 7.49
N ASP A 71 14.66 -2.74 8.44
CA ASP A 71 14.81 -3.76 9.47
C ASP A 71 13.68 -3.61 10.49
N ILE A 72 12.56 -4.25 10.16
CA ILE A 72 11.31 -4.24 10.89
C ILE A 72 11.51 -4.59 12.38
N ALA A 73 12.43 -5.49 12.71
CA ALA A 73 12.72 -5.87 14.09
C ALA A 73 13.38 -4.73 14.90
N LYS A 74 14.19 -3.88 14.24
CA LYS A 74 14.82 -2.71 14.88
C LYS A 74 13.90 -1.51 15.03
N VAL A 75 12.79 -1.47 14.28
CA VAL A 75 11.77 -0.41 14.38
C VAL A 75 10.99 -0.52 15.70
N GLY A 76 11.05 -1.63 16.43
CA GLY A 76 10.39 -1.78 17.74
C GLY A 76 8.87 -1.62 17.66
N LEU A 77 8.22 -1.07 18.71
CA LEU A 77 6.78 -0.83 18.68
C LEU A 77 6.40 0.09 17.51
N ILE A 78 5.54 -0.41 16.62
CA ILE A 78 5.06 0.31 15.44
C ILE A 78 3.84 1.16 15.79
N ASP A 79 3.77 2.33 15.15
CA ASP A 79 2.61 3.22 15.22
C ASP A 79 1.38 2.53 14.57
N PRO A 80 0.26 2.39 15.29
CA PRO A 80 -0.98 1.81 14.75
C PRO A 80 -1.47 2.46 13.45
N VAL A 81 -1.06 3.70 13.15
CA VAL A 81 -1.35 4.38 11.88
C VAL A 81 -0.84 3.61 10.66
N LEU A 82 0.17 2.74 10.81
CA LEU A 82 0.67 1.93 9.70
C LEU A 82 -0.34 0.87 9.23
N ALA A 83 -1.21 0.38 10.12
CA ALA A 83 -2.18 -0.65 9.78
C ALA A 83 -3.11 -0.24 8.61
N PRO A 84 -3.83 0.90 8.65
CA PRO A 84 -4.66 1.33 7.52
C PRO A 84 -3.85 1.70 6.27
N LEU A 85 -2.60 2.15 6.41
CA LEU A 85 -1.73 2.49 5.27
C LEU A 85 -1.30 1.24 4.50
N TRP A 86 -0.90 0.19 5.22
CA TRP A 86 -0.56 -1.10 4.64
C TRP A 86 -1.78 -1.80 4.06
N THR A 87 -2.94 -1.71 4.71
CA THR A 87 -4.21 -2.16 4.12
C THR A 87 -4.49 -1.46 2.79
N SER A 88 -4.28 -0.14 2.72
CA SER A 88 -4.51 0.62 1.49
C SER A 88 -3.60 0.12 0.34
N ALA A 89 -2.34 -0.21 0.64
CA ALA A 89 -1.43 -0.81 -0.33
C ALA A 89 -1.91 -2.19 -0.81
N CYS A 90 -2.32 -3.07 0.12
CA CYS A 90 -2.90 -4.37 -0.23
C CYS A 90 -4.13 -4.23 -1.14
N LEU A 91 -5.05 -3.31 -0.81
CA LEU A 91 -6.25 -3.09 -1.61
C LEU A 91 -5.94 -2.52 -3.00
N ALA A 92 -4.89 -1.70 -3.13
CA ALA A 92 -4.42 -1.23 -4.43
C ALA A 92 -3.94 -2.39 -5.31
N PHE A 93 -3.15 -3.32 -4.75
CA PHE A 93 -2.72 -4.52 -5.47
C PHE A 93 -3.87 -5.47 -5.80
N ILE A 94 -4.79 -5.71 -4.86
CA ILE A 94 -5.97 -6.56 -5.08
C ILE A 94 -6.84 -6.01 -6.20
N SER A 95 -7.09 -4.69 -6.20
CA SER A 95 -7.85 -4.04 -7.26
C SER A 95 -7.17 -4.18 -8.63
N GLU A 96 -5.84 -4.19 -8.68
CA GLU A 96 -5.09 -4.39 -9.92
C GLU A 96 -5.14 -5.85 -10.40
N ILE A 97 -5.05 -6.83 -9.48
CA ILE A 97 -5.21 -8.26 -9.79
C ILE A 97 -6.57 -8.49 -10.46
N GLU A 98 -7.64 -7.96 -9.85
CA GLU A 98 -8.99 -8.08 -10.42
C GLU A 98 -9.12 -7.39 -11.78
N HIS A 99 -8.42 -6.28 -11.99
CA HIS A 99 -8.42 -5.56 -13.26
C HIS A 99 -7.72 -6.35 -14.36
N GLN A 100 -6.49 -6.82 -14.12
CA GLN A 100 -5.70 -7.60 -15.08
C GLN A 100 -6.37 -8.93 -15.43
N ARG A 101 -7.08 -9.53 -14.47
CA ARG A 101 -7.91 -10.72 -14.72
C ARG A 101 -9.03 -10.43 -15.72
N ARG A 102 -9.72 -9.30 -15.58
CA ARG A 102 -10.76 -8.89 -16.55
C ARG A 102 -10.20 -8.63 -17.95
N GLU A 103 -8.95 -8.17 -18.04
CA GLU A 103 -8.27 -7.86 -19.31
C GLU A 103 -7.45 -9.05 -19.87
N ALA A 104 -7.43 -10.20 -19.19
CA ALA A 104 -6.70 -11.42 -19.55
C ALA A 104 -5.16 -11.27 -19.64
N GLU A 105 -4.58 -10.34 -18.88
CA GLU A 105 -3.12 -10.18 -18.78
C GLU A 105 -2.53 -11.05 -17.65
N VAL A 106 -1.94 -12.21 -18.00
CA VAL A 106 -1.48 -13.21 -17.01
C VAL A 106 -0.12 -12.88 -16.39
N VAL A 107 0.79 -12.23 -17.13
CA VAL A 107 2.21 -12.13 -16.76
C VAL A 107 2.47 -11.18 -15.58
N SER A 108 1.58 -10.23 -15.31
CA SER A 108 1.76 -9.24 -14.23
C SER A 108 1.15 -9.67 -12.88
N VAL A 109 0.16 -10.58 -12.88
CA VAL A 109 -0.63 -10.94 -11.69
C VAL A 109 0.21 -11.58 -10.58
N GLU A 110 1.16 -12.46 -10.90
CA GLU A 110 1.98 -13.12 -9.88
C GLU A 110 2.87 -12.15 -9.10
N SER A 111 3.39 -11.10 -9.75
CA SER A 111 4.17 -10.06 -9.07
C SER A 111 3.32 -9.27 -8.07
N LEU A 112 2.04 -9.06 -8.39
CA LEU A 112 1.08 -8.37 -7.52
C LEU A 112 0.68 -9.26 -6.34
N LYS A 113 0.41 -10.55 -6.58
CA LYS A 113 0.17 -11.55 -5.53
C LYS A 113 1.34 -11.58 -4.55
N GLN A 114 2.58 -11.57 -5.05
CA GLN A 114 3.77 -11.54 -4.21
C GLN A 114 3.87 -10.24 -3.39
N SER A 115 3.52 -9.09 -3.99
CA SER A 115 3.51 -7.81 -3.29
C SER A 115 2.51 -7.79 -2.13
N VAL A 116 1.30 -8.33 -2.32
CA VAL A 116 0.30 -8.48 -1.24
C VAL A 116 0.85 -9.36 -0.11
N LYS A 117 1.45 -10.51 -0.46
CA LYS A 117 2.05 -11.43 0.53
C LYS A 117 3.15 -10.76 1.35
N SER A 118 3.99 -9.93 0.72
CA SER A 118 5.04 -9.18 1.42
C SER A 118 4.45 -8.21 2.46
N VAL A 119 3.37 -7.50 2.13
CA VAL A 119 2.71 -6.60 3.08
C VAL A 119 2.00 -7.38 4.18
N ILE A 120 1.34 -8.49 3.86
CA ILE A 120 0.73 -9.41 4.85
C ILE A 120 1.77 -9.90 5.85
N ALA A 121 2.94 -10.35 5.39
CA ALA A 121 4.02 -10.80 6.27
C ALA A 121 4.51 -9.68 7.20
N ALA A 122 4.60 -8.44 6.69
CA ALA A 122 4.92 -7.29 7.53
C ALA A 122 3.82 -7.04 8.58
N MET A 123 2.53 -7.10 8.21
CA MET A 123 1.40 -6.95 9.13
C MET A 123 1.41 -8.04 10.22
N GLU A 124 1.68 -9.29 9.86
CA GLU A 124 1.77 -10.43 10.77
C GLU A 124 2.83 -10.23 11.86
N ALA A 125 3.99 -9.68 11.50
CA ALA A 125 5.06 -9.38 12.45
C ALA A 125 4.63 -8.43 13.59
N PHE A 126 3.57 -7.62 13.38
CA PHE A 126 3.05 -6.66 14.37
C PHE A 126 1.66 -6.97 14.89
N ALA A 127 0.96 -7.94 14.32
CA ALA A 127 -0.42 -8.23 14.68
C ALA A 127 -0.59 -8.59 16.16
N SER A 128 0.40 -9.24 16.78
CA SER A 128 0.36 -9.60 18.20
C SER A 128 0.44 -8.39 19.16
N GLN A 129 0.93 -7.25 18.67
CA GLN A 129 1.18 -6.05 19.48
C GLN A 129 0.11 -4.97 19.27
N CYS A 130 -0.70 -5.07 18.22
CA CYS A 130 -1.65 -4.04 17.83
C CYS A 130 -2.97 -4.66 17.33
N ARG A 131 -4.05 -4.51 18.10
CA ARG A 131 -5.38 -5.02 17.74
C ARG A 131 -5.92 -4.44 16.43
N LEU A 132 -5.59 -3.19 16.13
CA LEU A 132 -5.95 -2.57 14.85
C LEU A 132 -5.24 -3.29 13.70
N MET A 133 -3.95 -3.61 13.86
CA MET A 133 -3.21 -4.39 12.86
C MET A 133 -3.83 -5.78 12.66
N THR A 134 -4.23 -6.47 13.73
CA THR A 134 -4.94 -7.77 13.64
C THR A 134 -6.21 -7.65 12.81
N ALA A 135 -7.08 -6.69 13.15
CA ALA A 135 -8.36 -6.51 12.45
C ALA A 135 -8.16 -6.15 10.97
N GLN A 136 -7.18 -5.31 10.67
CA GLN A 136 -6.82 -4.91 9.31
C GLN A 136 -6.25 -6.09 8.51
N LEU A 137 -5.38 -6.90 9.13
CA LEU A 137 -4.82 -8.10 8.52
C LEU A 137 -5.90 -9.12 8.15
N ASP A 138 -6.85 -9.36 9.04
CA ASP A 138 -7.96 -10.29 8.78
C ASP A 138 -8.84 -9.80 7.62
N ALA A 139 -9.11 -8.50 7.55
CA ALA A 139 -9.84 -7.90 6.44
C ALA A 139 -9.09 -8.04 5.11
N VAL A 140 -7.78 -7.79 5.10
CA VAL A 140 -6.93 -7.96 3.91
C VAL A 140 -6.90 -9.41 3.45
N ARG A 141 -6.71 -10.37 4.36
CA ARG A 141 -6.71 -11.81 4.03
C ARG A 141 -8.02 -12.23 3.38
N LYS A 142 -9.15 -11.80 3.94
CA LYS A 142 -10.47 -12.09 3.38
C LYS A 142 -10.64 -11.50 1.97
N ALA A 143 -10.24 -10.25 1.76
CA ALA A 143 -10.31 -9.60 0.46
C ALA A 143 -9.39 -10.28 -0.57
N TYR A 144 -8.17 -10.64 -0.16
CA TYR A 144 -7.20 -11.31 -1.02
C TYR A 144 -7.66 -12.73 -1.42
N ALA A 145 -8.20 -13.50 -0.48
CA ALA A 145 -8.79 -14.81 -0.77
C ALA A 145 -9.89 -14.69 -1.82
N GLY A 146 -10.84 -13.76 -1.66
CA GLY A 146 -11.90 -13.54 -2.64
C GLY A 146 -11.40 -13.13 -4.03
N ALA A 147 -10.28 -12.40 -4.11
CA ALA A 147 -9.68 -12.01 -5.39
C ALA A 147 -8.94 -13.16 -6.10
N VAL A 148 -8.47 -14.17 -5.37
CA VAL A 148 -7.66 -15.28 -5.89
C VAL A 148 -8.47 -16.58 -6.06
N GLU A 149 -9.50 -16.82 -5.26
CA GLU A 149 -10.31 -18.06 -5.27
C GLU A 149 -11.33 -18.16 -6.42
N GLU A 150 -11.53 -17.11 -7.23
CA GLU A 150 -12.34 -17.16 -8.46
C GLU A 150 -11.56 -17.73 -9.68
N GLU A 151 -10.47 -18.47 -9.44
CA GLU A 151 -9.73 -19.29 -10.44
C GLU A 151 -10.46 -20.61 -10.74
#